data_AF-A0A554PNB4-F1
#
_entry.id   AF-A0A554PNB4-F1
#
_cell.length_a   1.000
_cell.length_b   1.000
_cell.length_c   1.000
_cell.angle_alpha   90.00
_cell.angle_beta   90.00
_cell.angle_gamma   90.00
#
_symmetry.space_group_name_H-M   'P 1'
#
loop_
_entity.id
_entity.type
_entity.pdbx_description
1 polymer ?
#
loop_
_entity_poly.entity_id
_entity_poly.type
_entity_poly.pdbx_seq_one_letter_code
_entity_poly.pdbx_strand_id
1 'polypeptide(L)'
;MTEDITRLVRFTSAGLDEVLAAKNQGLKGEITHIGAGTGRYNPDGTETALRNERQRVAIVDYEDLGSRQLRMAALFEGPDEYEIGEFGFYLASGTLLAVYSVAGKLLTYKAAAARVLQKFTLDISPLPADSVTVVVGAENLNILLAEELATLSAASIDNMARGLGVLFRVRALEEKVI
;
A
#
# COMPACT_ATOMS: atom_id res chain seq x y z
N MET A 1 21.39 0.30 9.19
CA MET A 1 20.89 1.01 10.37
C MET A 1 19.41 1.24 10.14
N THR A 2 18.59 0.23 10.42
CA THR A 2 17.14 0.28 10.24
C THR A 2 16.62 1.19 11.35
N GLU A 3 16.40 2.47 11.06
CA GLU A 3 15.64 3.31 11.98
C GLU A 3 14.34 2.57 12.24
N ASP A 4 14.09 2.29 13.52
CA ASP A 4 12.93 1.57 14.03
C ASP A 4 11.70 2.46 13.79
N ILE A 5 11.21 2.47 12.54
CA ILE A 5 10.06 3.22 12.05
C ILE A 5 8.82 3.01 12.93
N THR A 6 8.76 1.87 13.62
CA THR A 6 7.76 1.48 14.60
C THR A 6 7.64 2.47 15.77
N ARG A 7 8.70 3.24 16.10
CA ARG A 7 8.72 4.20 17.20
C ARG A 7 8.45 5.65 16.79
N LEU A 8 8.27 5.92 15.51
CA LEU A 8 8.08 7.27 14.97
C LEU A 8 6.62 7.56 14.57
N VAL A 9 5.75 6.55 14.61
CA VAL A 9 4.32 6.73 14.36
C VAL A 9 3.65 7.27 15.63
N ARG A 10 2.85 8.33 15.48
CA ARG A 10 2.09 8.97 16.55
C ARG A 10 0.60 8.74 16.34
N PHE A 11 -0.06 8.11 17.30
CA PHE A 11 -1.53 8.00 17.30
C PHE A 11 -2.18 9.35 17.64
N THR A 12 -3.31 9.61 17.00
CA THR A 12 -4.10 10.82 17.25
C THR A 12 -5.17 10.55 18.31
N SER A 13 -5.54 11.58 19.06
CA SER A 13 -6.66 11.53 20.01
C SER A 13 -7.97 11.16 19.32
N ALA A 14 -8.31 11.82 18.21
CA ALA A 14 -9.53 11.54 17.43
C ALA A 14 -9.61 10.09 16.95
N GLY A 15 -8.49 9.54 16.47
CA GLY A 15 -8.39 8.16 16.02
C GLY A 15 -8.54 7.15 17.15
N LEU A 16 -7.89 7.39 18.29
CA LEU A 16 -8.02 6.56 19.48
C LEU A 16 -9.46 6.55 20.01
N ASP A 17 -10.10 7.73 20.07
CA ASP A 17 -11.47 7.88 20.55
C ASP A 17 -12.46 7.12 19.66
N GLU A 18 -12.29 7.18 18.34
CA GLU A 18 -13.13 6.42 17.41
C GLU A 18 -12.95 4.91 17.56
N VAL A 19 -11.70 4.44 17.66
CA VAL A 19 -11.41 3.01 17.88
C VAL A 19 -11.98 2.52 19.20
N LEU A 20 -11.89 3.34 20.26
CA LEU A 20 -12.51 3.06 21.56
C LEU A 20 -14.04 3.02 21.47
N ALA A 21 -14.64 3.97 20.75
CA ALA A 21 -16.09 4.01 20.55
C ALA A 21 -16.59 2.79 19.79
N ALA A 22 -15.90 2.40 18.71
CA ALA A 22 -16.19 1.18 17.95
C ALA A 22 -16.09 -0.05 18.85
N LYS A 23 -15.02 -0.16 19.65
CA LYS A 23 -14.84 -1.27 20.59
C LYS A 23 -15.97 -1.37 21.61
N ASN A 24 -16.42 -0.25 22.16
CA ASN A 24 -17.53 -0.22 23.12
C ASN A 24 -18.86 -0.70 22.49
N GLN A 25 -18.97 -0.67 21.16
CA GLN A 25 -20.10 -1.19 20.40
C GLN A 25 -19.88 -2.63 19.92
N GLY A 26 -18.77 -3.28 20.31
CA GLY A 26 -18.38 -4.60 19.84
C GLY A 26 -17.84 -4.63 18.41
N LEU A 27 -17.52 -3.47 17.84
CA LEU A 27 -16.97 -3.29 16.50
C LEU A 27 -15.45 -3.07 16.56
N LYS A 28 -14.79 -3.21 15.41
CA LYS A 28 -13.37 -2.90 15.25
C LYS A 28 -13.22 -1.67 14.35
N GLY A 29 -12.29 -0.78 14.67
CA GLY A 29 -11.90 0.30 13.77
C GLY A 29 -11.23 -0.29 12.54
N GLU A 30 -11.70 0.09 11.36
CA GLU A 30 -11.19 -0.44 10.08
C GLU A 30 -10.20 0.55 9.46
N ILE A 31 -8.91 0.21 9.39
CA ILE A 31 -7.93 1.00 8.64
C ILE A 31 -8.05 0.63 7.16
N THR A 32 -8.34 1.61 6.32
CA THR A 32 -8.64 1.39 4.88
C THR A 32 -7.71 2.13 3.94
N HIS A 33 -7.20 3.30 4.37
CA HIS A 33 -6.44 4.18 3.50
C HIS A 33 -5.15 4.67 4.17
N ILE A 34 -4.15 4.95 3.34
CA ILE A 34 -2.94 5.65 3.75
C ILE A 34 -2.81 6.92 2.91
N GLY A 35 -2.66 8.05 3.58
CA GLY A 35 -2.37 9.35 2.96
C GLY A 35 -0.88 9.64 2.97
N ALA A 36 -0.41 10.35 1.95
CA ALA A 36 0.90 10.96 1.89
C ALA A 36 0.76 12.48 1.76
N GLY A 37 1.58 13.20 2.50
CA GLY A 37 1.64 14.66 2.46
C GLY A 37 3.06 15.19 2.47
N THR A 38 3.20 16.50 2.29
CA THR A 38 4.52 17.17 2.25
C THR A 38 4.93 17.76 3.60
N GLY A 39 4.10 17.68 4.64
CA GLY A 39 4.40 18.23 5.95
C GLY A 39 5.62 17.58 6.60
N ARG A 40 6.46 18.36 7.28
CA ARG A 40 7.67 17.88 7.96
C ARG A 40 7.74 18.44 9.37
N TYR A 41 7.09 17.77 10.31
CA TYR A 41 6.94 18.25 11.69
C TYR A 41 6.99 17.08 12.66
N ASN A 42 7.07 17.39 13.96
CA ASN A 42 6.95 16.37 14.99
C ASN A 42 5.47 16.33 15.43
N PRO A 43 4.72 15.25 15.13
CA PRO A 43 3.31 15.18 15.48
C PRO A 43 3.11 15.09 16.98
N ASP A 44 2.07 15.77 17.49
CA ASP A 44 1.75 15.80 18.92
C ASP A 44 0.55 14.90 19.30
N GLY A 45 -0.18 14.37 18.31
CA GLY A 45 -1.35 13.51 18.47
C GLY A 45 -2.67 14.29 18.50
N THR A 46 -2.66 15.61 18.28
CA THR A 46 -3.88 16.42 18.14
C THR A 46 -4.33 16.55 16.69
N GLU A 47 -3.58 15.98 15.75
CA GLU A 47 -3.87 16.05 14.33
C GLU A 47 -5.19 15.35 14.00
N THR A 48 -6.05 16.05 13.26
CA THR A 48 -7.29 15.50 12.69
C THR A 48 -7.16 15.21 11.20
N ALA A 49 -6.15 15.79 10.55
CA ALA A 49 -5.78 15.62 9.15
C ALA A 49 -4.27 15.83 8.99
N LEU A 50 -3.70 15.31 7.89
CA LEU A 50 -2.33 15.65 7.48
C LEU A 50 -2.22 17.14 7.16
N ARG A 51 -1.07 17.76 7.45
CA ARG A 51 -0.91 19.22 7.29
C ARG A 51 -0.95 19.65 5.82
N ASN A 52 -0.40 18.83 4.93
CA ASN A 52 -0.48 19.07 3.50
C ASN A 52 -0.62 17.75 2.74
N GLU A 53 -1.79 17.12 2.88
CA GLU A 53 -2.14 15.90 2.15
C GLU A 53 -2.09 16.14 0.63
N ARG A 54 -1.42 15.24 -0.09
CA ARG A 54 -1.33 15.27 -1.56
C ARG A 54 -2.10 14.13 -2.20
N GLN A 55 -2.01 12.96 -1.61
CA GLN A 55 -2.62 11.77 -2.15
C GLN A 55 -3.06 10.85 -1.02
N ARG A 56 -4.22 10.23 -1.19
CA ARG A 56 -4.75 9.19 -0.32
C ARG A 56 -5.08 7.98 -1.16
N VAL A 57 -4.56 6.83 -0.78
CA VAL A 57 -4.73 5.57 -1.53
C VAL A 57 -5.23 4.48 -0.60
N ALA A 58 -5.95 3.51 -1.18
CA ALA A 58 -6.34 2.32 -0.44
C ALA A 58 -5.11 1.49 -0.09
N ILE A 59 -5.20 0.73 1.00
CA ILE A 59 -4.19 -0.26 1.36
C ILE A 59 -4.19 -1.36 0.31
N VAL A 60 -3.02 -1.72 -0.22
CA VAL A 60 -2.86 -2.72 -1.30
C VAL A 60 -2.31 -4.07 -0.81
N ASP A 61 -1.86 -4.11 0.45
CA ASP A 61 -1.32 -5.32 1.09
C ASP A 61 -1.45 -5.22 2.60
N TYR A 62 -1.69 -6.36 3.26
CA TYR A 62 -1.79 -6.47 4.70
C TYR A 62 -1.22 -7.80 5.18
N GLU A 63 -0.43 -7.74 6.25
CA GLU A 63 0.15 -8.88 6.92
C GLU A 63 0.08 -8.65 8.44
N ASP A 64 -0.55 -9.58 9.16
CA ASP A 64 -0.49 -9.61 10.63
C ASP A 64 0.81 -10.32 11.04
N LEU A 65 1.75 -9.58 11.63
CA LEU A 65 3.04 -10.11 12.07
C LEU A 65 2.95 -10.79 13.45
N GLY A 66 1.76 -10.80 14.07
CA GLY A 66 1.59 -11.18 15.47
C GLY A 66 2.14 -10.12 16.42
N SER A 67 2.03 -10.39 17.72
CA SER A 67 2.55 -9.48 18.78
C SER A 67 2.07 -8.03 18.66
N ARG A 68 0.84 -7.80 18.16
CA ARG A 68 0.24 -6.46 17.99
C ARG A 68 0.98 -5.59 16.96
N GLN A 69 1.62 -6.22 15.97
CA GLN A 69 2.24 -5.52 14.85
C GLN A 69 1.50 -5.81 13.55
N LEU A 70 0.98 -4.76 12.94
CA LEU A 70 0.27 -4.83 11.67
C LEU A 70 1.17 -4.26 10.58
N ARG A 71 1.43 -5.04 9.53
CA ARG A 71 2.14 -4.56 8.35
C ARG A 71 1.14 -4.26 7.25
N MET A 72 1.29 -3.10 6.64
CA MET A 72 0.42 -2.61 5.58
C MET A 72 1.26 -2.02 4.47
N ALA A 73 0.81 -2.12 3.22
CA ALA A 73 1.43 -1.42 2.10
C ALA A 73 0.45 -0.47 1.42
N ALA A 74 0.97 0.66 0.96
CA ALA A 74 0.26 1.59 0.10
C ALA A 74 1.11 1.89 -1.14
N LEU A 75 0.43 1.94 -2.28
CA LEU A 75 1.03 2.29 -3.55
C LEU A 75 0.60 3.70 -3.95
N PHE A 76 1.57 4.61 -4.02
CA PHE A 76 1.36 5.96 -4.53
C PHE A 76 1.80 6.02 -5.99
N GLU A 77 0.85 6.18 -6.88
CA GLU A 77 1.06 6.28 -8.33
C GLU A 77 0.23 7.43 -8.93
N GLY A 78 0.29 7.60 -10.25
CA GLY A 78 -0.33 8.72 -10.96
C GLY A 78 0.64 9.88 -11.21
N PRO A 79 0.19 10.89 -11.96
CA PRO A 79 1.06 11.89 -12.59
C PRO A 79 1.62 12.95 -11.63
N ASP A 80 1.09 13.03 -10.40
CA ASP A 80 1.49 14.05 -9.44
C ASP A 80 2.91 13.78 -8.91
N GLU A 81 3.72 14.84 -8.90
CA GLU A 81 5.08 14.84 -8.39
C GLU A 81 5.17 15.66 -7.10
N TYR A 82 5.65 15.03 -6.03
CA TYR A 82 5.77 15.69 -4.73
C TYR A 82 6.73 14.98 -3.79
N GLU A 83 7.29 15.78 -2.88
CA GLU A 83 8.06 15.31 -1.74
C GLU A 83 7.13 14.75 -0.66
N ILE A 84 7.48 13.59 -0.11
CA ILE A 84 6.71 12.97 0.97
C ILE A 84 7.46 13.21 2.29
N GLY A 85 6.82 13.97 3.17
CA GLY A 85 7.31 14.29 4.51
C GLY A 85 6.45 13.73 5.64
N GLU A 86 5.22 13.33 5.34
CA GLU A 86 4.27 12.77 6.30
C GLU A 86 3.45 11.66 5.67
N PHE A 87 3.08 10.68 6.50
CA PHE A 87 2.10 9.65 6.17
C PHE A 87 0.99 9.64 7.23
N GLY A 88 -0.24 9.43 6.79
CA GLY A 88 -1.42 9.33 7.65
C GLY A 88 -2.12 8.00 7.45
N PHE A 89 -2.53 7.36 8.54
CA PHE A 89 -3.33 6.13 8.51
C PHE A 89 -4.78 6.50 8.78
N TYR A 90 -5.69 6.12 7.89
CA TYR A 90 -7.09 6.54 7.94
C TYR A 90 -8.03 5.38 8.19
N LEU A 91 -9.01 5.61 9.07
CA LEU A 91 -10.14 4.72 9.29
C LEU A 91 -11.15 4.80 8.15
N ALA A 92 -12.05 3.81 8.05
CA ALA A 92 -13.13 3.78 7.05
C ALA A 92 -14.05 5.02 7.09
N SER A 93 -14.19 5.66 8.25
CA SER A 93 -14.91 6.93 8.45
C SER A 93 -14.19 8.13 7.81
N GLY A 94 -12.91 8.01 7.48
CA GLY A 94 -12.04 9.11 7.09
C GLY A 94 -11.27 9.76 8.24
N THR A 95 -11.45 9.30 9.49
CA THR A 95 -10.70 9.78 10.65
C THR A 95 -9.24 9.36 10.58
N LEU A 96 -8.35 10.31 10.87
CA LEU A 96 -6.91 10.07 10.95
C LEU A 96 -6.58 9.32 12.24
N LEU A 97 -6.17 8.06 12.14
CA LEU A 97 -5.80 7.21 13.27
C LEU A 97 -4.40 7.54 13.81
N ALA A 98 -3.45 7.69 12.90
CA ALA A 98 -2.05 7.89 13.25
C ALA A 98 -1.33 8.66 12.15
N VAL A 99 -0.27 9.37 12.55
CA VAL A 99 0.59 10.15 11.68
C VAL A 99 2.03 9.73 11.88
N TYR A 100 2.75 9.58 10.78
CA TYR A 100 4.19 9.47 10.76
C TYR A 100 4.77 10.70 10.06
N SER A 101 5.40 11.60 10.82
CA SER A 101 6.16 12.73 10.28
C SER A 101 7.36 12.99 11.20
N VAL A 102 8.42 13.54 10.63
CA VAL A 102 9.62 13.92 11.37
C VAL A 102 10.00 15.35 10.99
N ALA A 103 10.26 16.19 11.98
CA ALA A 103 10.58 17.60 11.78
C ALA A 103 11.78 17.80 10.84
N GLY A 104 11.57 18.55 9.75
CA GLY A 104 12.61 18.87 8.77
C GLY A 104 13.08 17.70 7.89
N LYS A 105 12.59 16.48 8.08
CA LYS A 105 13.04 15.29 7.35
C LYS A 105 12.16 15.03 6.13
N LEU A 106 12.81 14.82 4.99
CA LEU A 106 12.18 14.22 3.81
C LEU A 106 12.16 12.71 4.01
N LEU A 107 10.97 12.08 3.93
CA LEU A 107 10.84 10.63 4.08
C LEU A 107 11.12 9.92 2.76
N THR A 108 10.53 10.40 1.67
CA THR A 108 10.75 9.88 0.32
C THR A 108 10.29 10.90 -0.74
N TYR A 109 10.48 10.59 -2.02
CA TYR A 109 10.06 11.41 -3.15
C TYR A 109 9.22 10.59 -4.11
N LYS A 110 8.07 11.13 -4.54
CA LYS A 110 7.29 10.57 -5.64
C LYS A 110 7.50 11.44 -6.88
N ALA A 111 8.19 10.89 -7.87
CA ALA A 111 8.31 11.51 -9.20
C ALA A 111 7.08 11.20 -10.06
N ALA A 112 6.74 12.07 -11.02
CA ALA A 112 5.54 11.94 -11.86
C ALA A 112 5.42 10.60 -12.59
N ALA A 113 6.55 10.02 -13.02
CA ALA A 113 6.60 8.75 -13.75
C ALA A 113 6.89 7.54 -12.84
N ALA A 114 7.05 7.75 -11.53
CA ALA A 114 7.44 6.71 -10.59
C ALA A 114 6.27 6.21 -9.75
N ARG A 115 6.28 4.93 -9.45
CA ARG A 115 5.36 4.29 -8.49
C ARG A 115 6.11 4.12 -7.17
N VAL A 116 5.54 4.60 -6.07
CA VAL A 116 6.14 4.49 -4.74
C VAL A 116 5.33 3.50 -3.91
N LEU A 117 5.83 2.28 -3.79
CA LEU A 117 5.27 1.28 -2.88
C LEU A 117 5.93 1.42 -1.51
N GLN A 118 5.18 1.83 -0.50
CA GLN A 118 5.68 1.97 0.86
C GLN A 118 5.02 0.95 1.79
N LYS A 119 5.87 0.14 2.45
CA LYS A 119 5.45 -0.76 3.52
C LYS A 119 5.65 -0.09 4.87
N PHE A 120 4.65 -0.21 5.73
CA PHE A 120 4.62 0.31 7.09
C PHE A 120 4.35 -0.82 8.06
N THR A 121 5.08 -0.83 9.17
CA THR A 121 4.76 -1.68 10.32
C THR A 121 4.23 -0.77 11.42
N LEU A 122 2.96 -0.95 11.78
CA LEU A 122 2.29 -0.23 12.84
C LEU A 122 2.25 -1.10 14.10
N ASP A 123 2.83 -0.60 15.20
CA ASP A 123 2.66 -1.21 16.51
C ASP A 123 1.36 -0.72 17.16
N ILE A 124 0.39 -1.62 17.27
CA ILE A 124 -0.92 -1.39 17.89
C ILE A 124 -0.94 -1.78 19.38
N SER A 125 0.22 -1.96 20.01
CA SER A 125 0.35 -2.13 21.46
C SER A 125 -0.33 -1.02 22.28
N PRO A 126 -0.28 0.28 21.88
CA PRO A 126 -0.99 1.34 22.58
C PRO A 126 -2.52 1.27 22.45
N LEU A 127 -3.02 0.55 21.43
CA LEU A 127 -4.45 0.38 21.21
C LEU A 127 -5.01 -0.74 22.10
N PRO A 128 -6.29 -0.67 22.49
CA PRO A 128 -6.94 -1.78 23.17
C PRO A 128 -6.85 -3.07 22.33
N ALA A 129 -6.66 -4.22 22.99
CA ALA A 129 -6.62 -5.50 22.27
C ALA A 129 -7.91 -5.70 21.45
N ASP A 130 -7.76 -6.31 20.27
CA ASP A 130 -8.85 -6.62 19.33
C ASP A 130 -9.69 -5.43 18.85
N SER A 131 -9.17 -4.21 18.93
CA SER A 131 -9.93 -3.00 18.59
C SER A 131 -9.80 -2.53 17.14
N VAL A 132 -8.85 -3.06 16.38
CA VAL A 132 -8.56 -2.61 15.01
C VAL A 132 -8.47 -3.79 14.06
N THR A 133 -8.90 -3.57 12.82
CA THR A 133 -8.67 -4.47 11.67
C THR A 133 -8.20 -3.64 10.47
N VAL A 134 -7.47 -4.25 9.56
CA VAL A 134 -7.05 -3.62 8.31
C VAL A 134 -7.88 -4.20 7.17
N VAL A 135 -8.39 -3.33 6.32
CA VAL A 135 -9.15 -3.71 5.13
C VAL A 135 -8.31 -3.34 3.91
N VAL A 136 -7.89 -4.36 3.17
CA VAL A 136 -7.19 -4.18 1.89
C VAL A 136 -8.21 -3.80 0.83
N GLY A 137 -7.89 -2.78 0.02
CA GLY A 137 -8.69 -2.38 -1.13
C GLY A 137 -8.77 -3.47 -2.20
N ALA A 138 -9.62 -3.27 -3.20
CA ALA A 138 -9.81 -4.23 -4.29
C ALA A 138 -8.52 -4.49 -5.11
N GLU A 139 -7.57 -3.56 -5.06
CA GLU A 139 -6.28 -3.63 -5.76
C GLU A 139 -5.22 -4.29 -4.87
N ASN A 140 -5.32 -5.61 -4.72
CA ASN A 140 -4.23 -6.40 -4.13
C ASN A 140 -2.96 -6.27 -5.00
N LEU A 141 -1.77 -6.25 -4.39
CA LEU A 141 -0.48 -6.30 -5.10
C LEU A 141 -0.43 -7.39 -6.18
N ASN A 142 -1.16 -8.49 -5.99
CA ASN A 142 -1.25 -9.58 -6.97
C ASN A 142 -1.90 -9.17 -8.31
N ILE A 143 -2.77 -8.15 -8.30
CA ILE A 143 -3.42 -7.60 -9.50
C ILE A 143 -2.45 -6.65 -10.24
N LEU A 144 -1.49 -6.07 -9.53
CA LEU A 144 -0.49 -5.18 -10.13
C LEU A 144 0.58 -5.92 -10.95
N LEU A 145 0.64 -7.25 -10.86
CA LEU A 145 1.46 -8.10 -11.75
C LEU A 145 0.62 -8.69 -12.90
N ALA A 146 -0.70 -8.52 -12.87
CA ALA A 146 -1.59 -9.19 -13.80
C ALA A 146 -1.37 -8.73 -15.25
N GLU A 147 -1.08 -7.45 -15.46
CA GLU A 147 -0.81 -6.90 -16.79
C GLU A 147 0.52 -7.42 -17.35
N GLU A 148 1.57 -7.45 -16.53
CA GLU A 148 2.89 -8.00 -16.89
C GLU A 148 2.81 -9.51 -17.13
N LEU A 149 2.07 -10.25 -16.30
CA LEU A 149 1.82 -11.68 -16.48
C LEU A 149 0.98 -11.95 -17.74
N ALA A 150 0.01 -11.10 -18.04
CA ALA A 150 -0.81 -11.20 -19.26
C ALA A 150 0.03 -10.94 -20.52
N THR A 151 0.89 -9.92 -20.51
CA THR A 151 1.80 -9.63 -21.63
C THR A 151 2.85 -10.73 -21.82
N LEU A 152 3.43 -11.27 -20.74
CA LEU A 152 4.32 -12.43 -20.81
C LEU A 152 3.61 -13.67 -21.35
N SER A 153 2.38 -13.93 -20.91
CA SER A 153 1.57 -15.05 -21.37
C SER A 153 1.23 -14.93 -22.86
N ALA A 154 0.81 -13.74 -23.30
CA ALA A 154 0.54 -13.45 -24.71
C ALA A 154 1.79 -13.67 -25.58
N ALA A 155 2.94 -13.14 -25.16
CA ALA A 155 4.20 -13.33 -25.88
C ALA A 155 4.62 -14.81 -25.96
N SER A 156 4.40 -15.59 -24.89
CA SER A 156 4.66 -17.03 -24.86
C SER A 156 3.74 -17.79 -25.82
N ILE A 157 2.44 -17.49 -25.81
CA ILE A 157 1.45 -18.09 -26.73
C ILE A 157 1.80 -17.77 -28.18
N ASP A 158 2.15 -16.51 -28.48
CA ASP A 158 2.59 -16.09 -29.81
C ASP A 158 3.84 -16.85 -30.28
N ASN A 159 4.80 -17.07 -29.38
CA ASN A 159 5.99 -17.85 -29.69
C ASN A 159 5.65 -19.31 -29.99
N MET A 160 4.80 -19.94 -29.18
CA MET A 160 4.34 -21.31 -29.40
C MET A 160 3.55 -21.44 -30.72
N ALA A 161 2.69 -20.46 -31.04
CA ALA A 161 1.94 -20.44 -32.30
C ALA A 161 2.87 -20.33 -33.52
N ARG A 162 3.89 -19.47 -33.45
CA ARG A 162 4.93 -19.41 -34.49
C ARG A 162 5.70 -20.73 -34.61
N GLY A 163 6.05 -21.36 -33.48
CA GLY A 163 6.73 -22.66 -33.45
C GLY A 163 5.91 -23.76 -34.13
N LEU A 164 4.62 -23.84 -33.85
CA LEU A 164 3.71 -24.77 -34.51
C LEU A 164 3.60 -24.50 -36.02
N GLY A 165 3.55 -23.22 -36.41
CA GLY A 165 3.55 -22.82 -37.81
C GLY A 165 4.83 -23.23 -38.57
N VAL A 166 5.98 -23.24 -37.90
CA VAL A 166 7.24 -23.77 -38.47
C VAL A 166 7.17 -25.29 -38.61
N LEU A 167 6.71 -25.99 -37.57
CA LEU A 167 6.57 -27.45 -37.60
C LEU A 167 5.66 -27.92 -38.75
N PHE A 168 4.51 -27.27 -38.97
CA PHE A 168 3.64 -27.61 -40.10
C PHE A 168 4.30 -27.37 -41.46
N ARG A 169 5.11 -26.33 -41.61
CA ARG A 169 5.86 -26.10 -42.85
C ARG A 169 6.94 -27.15 -43.09
N VAL A 170 7.67 -27.54 -42.04
CA VAL A 170 8.68 -28.59 -42.12
C VAL A 170 8.02 -29.92 -42.50
N ARG A 171 6.92 -30.29 -41.84
CA ARG A 171 6.15 -31.51 -42.17
C ARG A 171 5.69 -31.52 -43.63
N ALA A 172 5.15 -30.41 -44.11
CA ALA A 172 4.69 -30.28 -45.49
C ALA A 172 5.84 -30.31 -46.51
N LEU A 173 7.07 -29.98 -46.11
CA LEU A 173 8.26 -30.13 -46.94
C LEU A 173 8.74 -31.59 -46.91
N GLU A 174 8.77 -32.24 -45.76
CA GLU A 174 9.13 -33.65 -45.60
C GLU A 174 8.21 -34.57 -46.42
N GLU A 175 6.90 -34.32 -46.42
CA GLU A 175 5.93 -35.08 -47.23
C GLU A 175 6.13 -34.93 -48.75
N LYS A 176 6.83 -33.90 -49.22
CA LYS A 176 7.11 -33.69 -50.66
C LYS A 176 8.42 -34.34 -51.13
N VAL A 177 9.26 -34.82 -50.20
CA VAL A 177 10.58 -35.40 -50.49
C VAL A 177 10.51 -36.93 -50.57
N ILE A 178 9.36 -37.54 -50.27
CA ILE A 178 9.04 -38.96 -50.43
C ILE A 178 8.20 -39.14 -51.70
#